data_AF-A0A8C6E0X4-F1
#
_entry.id   AF-A0A8C6E0X4-F1
#
_cell.length_a   1.000
_cell.length_b   1.000
_cell.length_c   1.000
_cell.angle_alpha   90.00
_cell.angle_beta   90.00
_cell.angle_gamma   90.00
#
_symmetry.space_group_name_H-M   'P 1'
#
loop_
_entity.id
_entity.type
_entity.pdbx_description
1 polymer ?
#
loop_
_entity_poly.entity_id
_entity_poly.type
_entity_poly.pdbx_seq_one_letter_code
_entity_poly.pdbx_strand_id
1 'polypeptide(L)'
;MEGGLLYLIPRPRTVICYICGREFGTLSLPIHEPKCLEKWKTENDRLPRAFRQPLPQKPQPLLAGQPNHAGPRQGQLMSCPNCSQTFAPDRLPVHQRSCKKNAPRISCLIP
;
A
#
# COMPACT_ATOMS: atom_id res chain seq x y z
N MET A 1 32.44 -1.57 -35.41
CA MET A 1 31.02 -1.18 -35.55
C MET A 1 30.24 -2.21 -34.74
N GLU A 2 30.42 -2.24 -33.42
CA GLU A 2 29.99 -3.41 -32.61
C GLU A 2 28.92 -2.98 -31.61
N GLY A 3 27.70 -2.77 -32.12
CA GLY A 3 26.50 -2.49 -31.33
C GLY A 3 25.85 -3.81 -30.88
N GLY A 4 25.65 -3.94 -29.57
CA GLY A 4 25.24 -5.15 -28.90
C GLY A 4 23.85 -5.66 -29.28
N LEU A 5 23.79 -6.97 -29.51
CA LEU A 5 22.56 -7.75 -29.63
C LEU A 5 22.47 -8.69 -28.42
N LEU A 6 22.30 -8.10 -27.23
CA LEU A 6 22.00 -8.86 -26.02
C LEU A 6 20.48 -9.02 -25.98
N TYR A 7 20.03 -10.19 -26.44
CA TYR A 7 18.66 -10.68 -26.42
C TYR A 7 17.86 -10.18 -25.20
N LEU A 8 16.81 -9.39 -25.44
CA LEU A 8 15.89 -8.87 -24.43
C LEU A 8 15.02 -10.02 -23.89
N ILE A 9 15.54 -10.82 -22.96
CA ILE A 9 14.75 -11.82 -22.24
C ILE A 9 13.77 -11.06 -21.34
N PRO A 10 12.45 -11.08 -21.62
CA PRO A 10 11.50 -10.44 -20.74
C PRO A 10 11.56 -11.13 -19.38
N ARG A 11 11.74 -10.33 -18.32
CA ARG A 11 11.72 -10.84 -16.94
C ARG A 11 10.38 -11.54 -16.70
N PRO A 12 10.38 -12.77 -16.15
CA PRO A 12 9.13 -13.48 -15.86
C PRO A 12 8.28 -12.65 -14.89
N ARG A 13 6.96 -12.64 -15.12
CA ARG A 13 6.03 -11.93 -14.25
C ARG A 13 6.02 -12.61 -12.88
N THR A 14 6.31 -11.84 -11.84
CA THR A 14 6.26 -12.29 -10.45
C THR A 14 5.12 -11.61 -9.70
N VAL A 15 4.67 -12.28 -8.64
CA VAL A 15 3.60 -11.87 -7.73
C VAL A 15 4.04 -12.16 -6.30
N ILE A 16 3.59 -11.34 -5.35
CA ILE A 16 3.93 -11.47 -3.93
C ILE A 16 2.90 -12.34 -3.21
N CYS A 17 3.34 -13.32 -2.44
CA CYS A 17 2.47 -14.06 -1.53
C CYS A 17 2.01 -13.15 -0.40
N TYR A 18 0.70 -12.94 -0.27
CA TYR A 18 0.10 -12.07 0.75
C TYR A 18 0.25 -12.60 2.19
N ILE A 19 0.64 -13.87 2.37
CA ILE A 19 0.83 -14.52 3.68
C ILE A 19 2.26 -14.34 4.18
N CYS A 20 3.26 -14.55 3.32
CA CYS A 20 4.68 -14.55 3.73
C CYS A 20 5.56 -13.48 3.08
N GLY A 21 5.01 -12.66 2.17
CA GLY A 21 5.72 -11.54 1.54
C GLY A 21 6.78 -11.94 0.52
N ARG A 22 6.91 -13.23 0.16
CA ARG A 22 7.90 -13.71 -0.83
C ARG A 22 7.38 -13.62 -2.26
N GLU A 23 8.31 -13.44 -3.20
CA GLU A 23 8.06 -13.42 -4.64
C GLU A 23 7.95 -14.82 -5.23
N PHE A 24 6.91 -15.04 -6.05
CA PHE A 24 6.68 -16.26 -6.80
C PHE A 24 6.30 -15.93 -8.24
N GLY A 25 6.51 -16.88 -9.15
CA GLY A 25 5.95 -16.77 -10.50
C GLY A 25 4.43 -16.89 -10.44
N THR A 26 3.74 -16.29 -11.41
CA THR A 26 2.26 -16.32 -11.46
C THR A 26 1.69 -17.74 -11.43
N LEU A 27 2.40 -18.72 -12.01
CA LEU A 27 1.99 -20.14 -12.02
C LEU A 27 2.35 -20.89 -10.73
N SER A 28 3.40 -20.47 -10.01
CA SER A 28 3.82 -21.15 -8.78
C SER A 28 3.11 -20.63 -7.54
N LEU A 29 2.62 -19.38 -7.56
CA LEU A 29 1.83 -18.80 -6.47
C LEU A 29 0.61 -19.64 -6.05
N PRO A 30 -0.29 -20.10 -6.96
CA PRO A 30 -1.48 -20.86 -6.56
C PRO A 30 -1.16 -22.21 -5.89
N ILE A 31 0.03 -22.77 -6.17
CA ILE A 31 0.52 -24.01 -5.54
C ILE A 31 1.17 -23.66 -4.19
N HIS A 32 1.82 -22.52 -4.09
CA HIS A 32 2.47 -22.03 -2.88
C HIS A 32 1.49 -21.60 -1.79
N GLU A 33 0.47 -20.80 -2.13
CA GLU A 33 -0.49 -20.19 -1.20
C GLU A 33 -1.13 -21.18 -0.19
N PRO A 34 -1.71 -22.33 -0.61
CA PRO A 34 -2.34 -23.25 0.33
C PRO A 34 -1.33 -23.85 1.32
N LYS A 35 -0.14 -24.22 0.83
CA LYS A 35 0.95 -24.76 1.67
C LYS A 35 1.50 -23.71 2.63
N CYS A 36 1.60 -22.46 2.17
CA CYS A 36 2.02 -21.34 3.01
C CYS A 36 1.00 -21.07 4.13
N LEU A 37 -0.29 -21.14 3.82
CA LEU A 37 -1.37 -20.91 4.79
C LEU A 37 -1.38 -21.97 5.89
N GLU A 38 -1.18 -23.24 5.53
CA GLU A 38 -1.09 -24.34 6.51
C GLU A 38 0.09 -24.16 7.48
N LYS A 39 1.27 -23.82 6.95
CA LYS A 39 2.44 -23.51 7.76
C LYS A 39 2.16 -22.33 8.71
N TRP A 40 1.60 -21.25 8.16
CA TRP A 40 1.25 -20.06 8.94
C TRP A 40 0.27 -20.40 10.08
N LYS A 41 -0.78 -21.21 9.82
CA LYS A 41 -1.75 -21.62 10.85
C LYS A 41 -1.07 -22.39 11.98
N THR A 42 -0.14 -23.29 11.63
CA THR A 42 0.61 -24.08 12.61
C THR A 42 1.51 -23.20 13.48
N GLU A 43 2.21 -22.25 12.86
CA GLU A 43 3.04 -21.28 13.59
C GLU A 43 2.20 -20.36 14.47
N ASN A 44 1.04 -19.93 13.98
CA ASN A 44 0.11 -19.09 14.71
C ASN A 44 -0.50 -19.81 15.92
N ASP A 45 -0.86 -21.09 15.80
CA ASP A 45 -1.39 -21.86 16.94
C ASP A 45 -0.34 -22.10 18.03
N ARG A 46 0.94 -22.18 17.66
CA ARG A 46 2.05 -22.28 18.61
C ARG A 46 2.25 -20.99 19.42
N LEU A 47 1.72 -19.85 18.98
CA LEU A 47 1.76 -18.62 19.76
C LEU A 47 0.78 -18.68 20.95
N PRO A 48 1.11 -18.03 22.10
CA PRO A 48 0.15 -17.86 23.17
C PRO A 48 -1.10 -17.15 22.65
N ARG A 49 -2.28 -17.48 23.20
CA ARG A 49 -3.59 -16.99 22.70
C ARG A 49 -3.62 -15.48 22.45
N ALA A 50 -2.96 -14.69 23.30
CA ALA A 50 -2.88 -13.24 23.19
C ALA A 50 -2.09 -12.72 21.97
N PHE A 51 -1.20 -13.53 21.40
CA PHE A 51 -0.36 -13.17 20.26
C PHE A 51 -0.79 -13.85 18.95
N ARG A 52 -1.85 -14.68 18.98
CA ARG A 52 -2.37 -15.31 17.78
C ARG A 52 -3.01 -14.25 16.88
N GLN A 53 -2.60 -14.26 15.62
CA GLN A 53 -3.13 -13.39 14.59
C GLN A 53 -4.41 -13.99 13.97
N PRO A 54 -5.34 -13.15 13.48
CA PRO A 54 -6.46 -13.60 12.67
C PRO A 54 -5.98 -14.16 11.33
N LEU A 55 -6.83 -14.96 10.68
CA LEU A 55 -6.49 -15.57 9.39
C LEU A 55 -6.11 -14.50 8.35
N PRO A 56 -5.01 -14.67 7.59
CA PRO A 56 -4.61 -13.73 6.55
C PRO A 56 -5.72 -13.65 5.49
N GLN A 57 -6.20 -12.44 5.22
CA GLN A 57 -7.22 -12.22 4.20
C GLN A 57 -6.57 -12.11 2.83
N LYS A 58 -7.04 -12.92 1.87
CA LYS A 58 -6.61 -12.81 0.48
C LYS A 58 -7.16 -11.50 -0.10
N PRO A 59 -6.31 -10.60 -0.62
CA PRO A 59 -6.81 -9.41 -1.30
C PRO A 59 -7.66 -9.86 -2.49
N GLN A 60 -8.94 -9.48 -2.47
CA GLN A 60 -9.82 -9.75 -3.59
C GLN A 60 -9.28 -8.99 -4.80
N PRO A 61 -9.17 -9.62 -5.99
CA PRO A 61 -8.86 -8.88 -7.20
C PRO A 61 -9.96 -7.84 -7.36
N LEU A 62 -9.59 -6.56 -7.26
CA LEU A 62 -10.53 -5.47 -7.40
C LEU A 62 -11.13 -5.57 -8.81
N LEU A 63 -12.38 -6.03 -8.92
CA LEU A 63 -13.17 -5.78 -10.12
C LEU A 63 -13.20 -4.25 -10.27
N ALA A 64 -12.60 -3.76 -11.35
CA ALA A 64 -12.63 -2.36 -11.71
C ALA A 64 -14.09 -1.93 -11.90
N GLY A 65 -14.69 -1.32 -10.88
CA GLY A 65 -16.10 -0.91 -10.97
C GLY A 65 -16.84 -0.63 -9.66
N GLN A 66 -16.22 -0.70 -8.48
CA GLN A 66 -16.87 -0.25 -7.25
C GLN A 66 -15.91 0.58 -6.39
N PRO A 67 -16.30 1.79 -5.96
CA PRO A 67 -15.57 2.54 -4.94
C PRO A 67 -15.86 1.88 -3.59
N ASN A 68 -15.30 0.69 -3.37
CA ASN A 68 -15.24 0.12 -2.04
C ASN A 68 -14.26 0.98 -1.24
N HIS A 69 -14.77 1.55 -0.16
CA HIS A 69 -14.10 2.32 0.88
C HIS A 69 -12.89 1.54 1.49
N ALA A 70 -11.85 1.30 0.71
CA ALA A 70 -10.49 1.35 1.21
C ALA A 70 -10.10 2.83 1.13
N GLY A 71 -10.60 3.61 2.10
CA GLY A 71 -10.13 4.97 2.28
C GLY A 71 -8.59 4.93 2.28
N PRO A 72 -7.91 5.84 1.57
CA PRO A 72 -6.47 5.90 1.69
C PRO A 72 -6.19 6.06 3.19
N ARG A 73 -5.09 5.50 3.71
CA ARG A 73 -4.52 6.08 4.94
C ARG A 73 -4.07 7.49 4.56
N GLN A 74 -5.03 8.41 4.37
CA GLN A 74 -4.79 9.82 4.36
C GLN A 74 -4.43 10.10 5.81
N GLY A 75 -3.13 9.99 6.10
CA GLY A 75 -2.58 10.43 7.36
C GLY A 75 -3.19 11.79 7.63
N GLN A 76 -3.84 11.90 8.79
CA GLN A 76 -4.71 13.01 9.18
C GLN A 76 -4.12 14.34 8.71
N LEU A 77 -4.63 14.87 7.60
CA LEU A 77 -4.09 16.09 7.03
C LEU A 77 -4.61 17.24 7.88
N MET A 78 -3.71 18.05 8.40
CA MET A 78 -4.02 19.16 9.29
C MET A 78 -3.97 20.46 8.46
N SER A 79 -4.98 21.31 8.62
CA SER A 79 -5.03 22.63 7.99
C SER A 79 -4.20 23.64 8.78
N CYS A 80 -3.39 24.43 8.09
CA CYS A 80 -2.66 25.53 8.71
C CYS A 80 -3.63 26.66 9.15
N PRO A 81 -3.59 27.13 10.40
CA PRO A 81 -4.48 28.20 10.88
C PRO A 81 -4.21 29.57 10.23
N ASN A 82 -3.06 29.75 9.57
CA ASN A 82 -2.65 31.03 8.98
C ASN A 82 -2.95 31.16 7.47
N CYS A 83 -3.10 30.05 6.74
CA CYS A 83 -3.30 30.04 5.29
C CYS A 83 -4.34 29.02 4.80
N SER A 84 -4.94 28.25 5.71
CA SER A 84 -5.92 27.19 5.43
C SER A 84 -5.44 26.06 4.51
N GLN A 85 -4.14 25.99 4.18
CA GLN A 85 -3.62 24.91 3.35
C GLN A 85 -3.41 23.65 4.19
N THR A 86 -3.73 22.52 3.58
CA THR A 86 -3.75 21.20 4.22
C THR A 86 -2.40 20.50 4.04
N PHE A 87 -1.80 20.02 5.12
CA PHE A 87 -0.48 19.35 5.13
C PHE A 87 -0.52 18.04 5.91
N ALA A 88 0.39 17.12 5.59
CA ALA A 88 0.68 15.98 6.47
C ALA A 88 1.22 16.48 7.82
N PRO A 89 0.98 15.76 8.93
CA PRO A 89 1.35 16.19 10.28
C PRO A 89 2.85 16.48 10.44
N ASP A 90 3.69 15.77 9.67
CA ASP A 90 5.14 15.97 9.62
C ASP A 90 5.55 17.29 8.94
N ARG A 91 4.81 17.74 7.91
CA ARG A 91 5.16 18.92 7.10
C ARG A 91 4.56 20.22 7.61
N LEU A 92 3.46 20.15 8.38
CA LEU A 92 2.80 21.32 8.93
C LEU A 92 3.72 22.21 9.81
N PRO A 93 4.52 21.67 10.75
CA PRO A 93 5.39 22.49 11.61
C PRO A 93 6.51 23.18 10.83
N VAL A 94 6.96 22.57 9.73
CA VAL A 94 7.96 23.16 8.82
C VAL A 94 7.33 24.33 8.07
N HIS A 95 6.11 24.15 7.54
CA HIS A 95 5.37 25.21 6.87
C HIS A 95 5.02 26.38 7.82
N GLN A 96 4.55 26.09 9.03
CA GLN A 96 4.14 27.11 10.01
C GLN A 96 5.27 28.11 10.34
N ARG A 97 6.52 27.66 10.35
CA ARG A 97 7.69 28.53 10.59
C ARG A 97 7.88 29.64 9.55
N SER A 98 7.44 29.40 8.32
CA SER A 98 7.62 30.33 7.19
C SER A 98 6.29 30.85 6.62
N CYS A 99 5.17 30.48 7.23
CA CYS A 99 3.84 30.79 6.71
C CYS A 99 3.56 32.29 6.83
N LYS A 100 3.65 33.01 5.71
CA LYS A 100 3.20 34.40 5.57
C LYS A 100 1.70 34.40 5.31
N LYS A 101 0.92 35.10 6.14
CA LYS A 101 -0.55 35.24 5.98
C LYS A 101 -0.85 35.64 4.54
N ASN A 102 -1.52 34.78 3.78
CA ASN A 102 -2.05 35.18 2.49
C ASN A 102 -3.39 34.48 2.23
N ALA A 103 -4.30 35.26 1.65
CA ALA A 103 -5.75 35.12 1.58
C ALA A 103 -6.30 33.74 1.14
N PRO A 104 -7.56 33.40 1.50
CA PRO A 104 -8.16 32.12 1.20
C PRO A 104 -8.30 31.93 -0.32
N ARG A 105 -7.76 30.84 -0.85
CA ARG A 105 -8.23 30.34 -2.15
C ARG A 105 -9.38 29.38 -1.88
N ILE A 106 -10.56 29.89 -2.25
CA ILE A 106 -11.86 29.23 -2.37
C ILE A 106 -11.69 27.76 -2.78
N SER A 107 -12.19 26.88 -1.92
CA SER A 107 -12.37 25.47 -2.22
C SER A 107 -13.54 25.26 -3.18
N CYS A 108 -13.44 24.17 -3.95
CA CYS A 108 -14.53 23.48 -4.65
C CYS A 108 -15.00 24.08 -5.99
N LEU A 109 -14.47 23.53 -7.08
CA LEU A 109 -15.28 23.18 -8.25
C LEU A 109 -14.66 21.92 -8.89
N ILE A 110 -15.21 20.75 -8.58
CA ILE A 110 -15.12 19.57 -9.45
C ILE A 110 -16.52 19.45 -10.08
N PRO A 111 -16.63 19.34 -11.42
CA PRO A 111 -17.90 19.39 -12.16
C PRO A 111 -18.87 18.26 -11.79
#